data_AF-A0A6B2VC05-F1
#
_entry.id   AF-A0A6B2VC05-F1
#
_cell.length_a   1.000
_cell.length_b   1.000
_cell.length_c   1.000
_cell.angle_alpha   90.00
_cell.angle_beta   90.00
_cell.angle_gamma   90.00
#
_symmetry.space_group_name_H-M   'P 1'
#
loop_
_entity.id
_entity.type
_entity.pdbx_description
1 polymer ?
#
loop_
_entity_poly.entity_id
_entity_poly.type
_entity_poly.pdbx_seq_one_letter_code
_entity_poly.pdbx_strand_id
1 'polypeptide(L)'
;VVTAGISVRGWAAAPAQPAVLPAQPGTVNIVVAVPVALTDAALVNAVATATEAKVQALLEAGHDCSGTPTDAVCVAARVPTPGDPPHAFAGPRSLWGARLARAVHRATTTALPPR
;
A
#
# COMPACT_ATOMS: atom_id res chain seq x y z
N VAL A 1 1.52 9.12 -1.53
CA VAL A 1 0.26 9.48 -2.23
C VAL A 1 -0.54 8.22 -2.39
N VAL A 2 -1.87 8.29 -2.18
CA VAL A 2 -2.78 7.17 -2.41
C VAL A 2 -3.96 7.69 -3.23
N THR A 3 -4.35 6.93 -4.26
CA THR A 3 -5.67 7.05 -4.91
C THR A 3 -6.51 5.86 -4.50
N ALA A 4 -7.83 6.01 -4.37
CA ALA A 4 -8.70 4.89 -4.02
C ALA A 4 -10.01 4.90 -4.82
N GLY A 5 -9.99 4.25 -5.99
CA GLY A 5 -11.21 3.83 -6.66
C GLY A 5 -11.57 2.41 -6.24
N ILE A 6 -12.67 2.24 -5.50
CA ILE A 6 -13.06 0.96 -4.86
C ILE A 6 -14.36 0.36 -5.41
N SER A 7 -14.73 0.74 -6.63
CA SER A 7 -15.94 0.25 -7.33
C SER A 7 -15.88 -1.26 -7.61
N VAL A 8 -14.71 -1.77 -8.01
CA VAL A 8 -14.42 -3.21 -8.12
C VAL A 8 -13.37 -3.58 -7.07
N ARG A 9 -13.78 -4.30 -6.04
CA ARG A 9 -12.95 -4.64 -4.87
C ARG A 9 -13.23 -6.07 -4.41
N GLY A 10 -12.26 -6.66 -3.73
CA GLY A 10 -12.44 -7.99 -3.15
C GLY A 10 -11.21 -8.49 -2.42
N TRP A 11 -11.29 -9.73 -1.97
CA TRP A 11 -10.18 -10.45 -1.36
C TRP A 11 -9.29 -11.10 -2.42
N ALA A 12 -7.97 -11.01 -2.25
CA ALA A 12 -6.99 -11.54 -3.20
C ALA A 12 -7.16 -13.06 -3.47
N ALA A 13 -7.65 -13.82 -2.48
CA ALA A 13 -7.91 -15.25 -2.59
C ALA A 13 -9.41 -15.60 -2.69
N ALA A 14 -10.25 -14.66 -3.12
CA ALA A 14 -11.66 -14.94 -3.37
C ALA A 14 -11.83 -15.96 -4.52
N PRO A 15 -12.91 -16.77 -4.53
CA PRO A 15 -13.25 -17.59 -5.67
C PRO A 15 -13.32 -16.77 -6.96
N ALA A 16 -13.02 -17.40 -8.10
CA ALA A 16 -13.13 -16.76 -9.40
C ALA A 16 -14.54 -16.17 -9.58
N GLN A 17 -14.58 -14.88 -9.89
CA GLN A 17 -15.79 -14.15 -10.22
C GLN A 17 -15.78 -13.78 -11.70
N PRO A 18 -16.95 -13.66 -12.35
CA PRO A 18 -17.03 -13.11 -13.69
C PRO A 18 -16.37 -11.74 -13.75
N ALA A 19 -15.66 -11.44 -14.85
CA ALA A 19 -15.04 -10.14 -15.03
C ALA A 19 -16.12 -9.04 -15.08
N VAL A 20 -16.13 -8.19 -14.07
CA VAL A 20 -16.99 -7.00 -14.04
C VAL A 20 -16.16 -5.83 -14.56
N LEU A 21 -16.56 -5.27 -15.70
CA LEU A 21 -15.98 -4.01 -16.19
C LEU A 21 -16.69 -2.84 -15.51
N PRO A 22 -15.98 -2.02 -14.71
CA PRO A 22 -16.61 -0.86 -14.11
C PRO A 22 -16.92 0.21 -15.16
N ALA A 23 -17.97 0.99 -14.93
CA ALA A 23 -18.36 2.10 -15.81
C ALA A 23 -17.29 3.22 -15.88
N GLN A 24 -16.44 3.33 -14.84
CA GLN A 24 -15.35 4.29 -14.73
C GLN A 24 -14.12 3.56 -14.17
N PRO A 25 -12.90 3.81 -14.68
CA PRO A 25 -11.68 3.30 -14.09
C PRO A 25 -11.57 3.69 -12.62
N GLY A 26 -11.26 2.73 -11.75
CA GLY A 26 -11.05 2.97 -10.33
C GLY A 26 -10.21 1.84 -9.74
N THR A 27 -9.08 2.20 -9.16
CA THR A 27 -8.19 1.25 -8.47
C THR A 27 -7.48 1.95 -7.32
N VAL A 28 -6.89 1.17 -6.42
CA VAL A 28 -6.01 1.69 -5.37
C VAL A 28 -4.58 1.74 -5.87
N ASN A 29 -3.98 2.94 -5.96
CA ASN A 29 -2.56 3.09 -6.28
C ASN A 29 -1.86 3.76 -5.11
N ILE A 30 -0.71 3.21 -4.71
CA ILE A 30 0.09 3.73 -3.61
C ILE A 30 1.50 4.03 -4.11
N VAL A 31 1.94 5.27 -3.92
CA VAL A 31 3.35 5.66 -4.08
C VAL A 31 3.86 6.15 -2.74
N VAL A 32 4.86 5.48 -2.19
CA VAL A 32 5.55 5.89 -0.97
C VAL A 32 6.97 6.31 -1.30
N ALA A 33 7.31 7.55 -0.93
CA ALA A 33 8.69 8.02 -0.93
C ALA A 33 9.27 7.91 0.49
N VAL A 34 10.34 7.15 0.65
CA VAL A 34 11.04 6.94 1.92
C VAL A 34 12.38 7.69 1.86
N PRO A 35 12.70 8.56 2.84
CA PRO A 35 13.84 9.46 2.74
C PRO A 35 15.18 8.81 3.10
N VAL A 36 15.25 7.48 3.12
CA VAL A 36 16.45 6.69 3.44
C VAL A 36 16.68 5.61 2.40
N ALA A 37 17.91 5.08 2.36
CA ALA A 37 18.20 3.90 1.58
C ALA A 37 17.67 2.64 2.27
N LEU A 38 17.15 1.71 1.47
CA LEU A 38 16.63 0.42 1.91
C LEU A 38 17.37 -0.68 1.14
N THR A 39 17.61 -1.82 1.78
CA THR A 39 18.06 -3.00 1.05
C THR A 39 16.93 -3.56 0.18
N ASP A 40 17.24 -4.42 -0.78
CA ASP A 40 16.21 -5.07 -1.61
C ASP A 40 15.18 -5.85 -0.75
N ALA A 41 15.66 -6.55 0.29
CA ALA A 41 14.80 -7.23 1.24
C ALA A 41 13.89 -6.25 2.02
N ALA A 42 14.44 -5.09 2.40
CA ALA A 42 13.67 -4.04 3.06
C ALA A 42 12.62 -3.42 2.11
N LEU A 43 12.92 -3.25 0.82
CA LEU A 43 11.95 -2.79 -0.18
C LEU A 43 10.76 -3.75 -0.30
N VAL A 44 11.02 -5.07 -0.34
CA VAL A 44 9.95 -6.08 -0.34
C VAL A 44 9.11 -6.00 0.94
N ASN A 45 9.75 -5.88 2.10
CA ASN A 45 9.06 -5.67 3.38
C ASN A 45 8.22 -4.38 3.39
N ALA A 46 8.71 -3.31 2.77
CA ALA A 46 7.99 -2.04 2.67
C ALA A 46 6.71 -2.19 1.85
N VAL A 47 6.76 -2.93 0.73
CA VAL A 47 5.58 -3.25 -0.07
C VAL A 47 4.55 -4.05 0.75
N ALA A 48 4.98 -5.08 1.46
CA ALA A 48 4.09 -5.86 2.33
C ALA A 48 3.44 -4.98 3.42
N THR A 49 4.24 -4.13 4.06
CA THR A 49 3.78 -3.20 5.11
C THR A 49 2.78 -2.16 4.57
N ALA A 50 3.01 -1.63 3.37
CA ALA A 50 2.06 -0.75 2.70
C ALA A 50 0.74 -1.47 2.43
N THR A 51 0.80 -2.72 1.95
CA THR A 51 -0.37 -3.55 1.68
C THR A 51 -1.17 -3.81 2.97
N GLU A 52 -0.52 -4.25 4.06
CA GLU A 52 -1.18 -4.45 5.35
C GLU A 52 -1.87 -3.17 5.85
N ALA A 53 -1.19 -2.03 5.79
CA ALA A 53 -1.74 -0.75 6.22
C ALA A 53 -2.94 -0.29 5.35
N LYS A 54 -2.89 -0.54 4.04
CA LYS A 54 -4.02 -0.30 3.12
C LYS A 54 -5.21 -1.19 3.49
N VAL A 55 -5.00 -2.49 3.66
CA VAL A 55 -6.06 -3.43 4.06
C VAL A 55 -6.69 -3.00 5.38
N GLN A 56 -5.87 -2.65 6.37
CA GLN A 56 -6.37 -2.15 7.65
C GLN A 56 -7.28 -0.93 7.47
N ALA A 57 -6.86 0.08 6.69
CA ALA A 57 -7.67 1.26 6.43
C ALA A 57 -9.01 0.94 5.72
N LEU A 58 -8.99 0.00 4.76
CA LEU A 58 -10.21 -0.45 4.06
C LEU A 58 -11.19 -1.14 5.01
N LEU A 59 -10.70 -2.05 5.85
CA LEU A 59 -11.52 -2.77 6.83
C LEU A 59 -12.10 -1.83 7.88
N GLU A 60 -11.31 -0.89 8.41
CA GLU A 60 -11.77 0.12 9.37
C GLU A 60 -12.80 1.07 8.75
N ALA A 61 -12.71 1.34 7.44
CA ALA A 61 -13.73 2.06 6.69
C ALA A 61 -14.98 1.22 6.35
N GLY A 62 -15.03 -0.06 6.75
CA GLY A 62 -16.16 -0.96 6.54
C GLY A 62 -16.19 -1.64 5.17
N HIS A 63 -15.08 -1.65 4.44
CA HIS A 63 -14.95 -2.37 3.18
C HIS A 63 -14.36 -3.76 3.43
N ASP A 64 -15.12 -4.80 3.07
CA ASP A 64 -14.67 -6.19 3.15
C ASP A 64 -13.81 -6.57 1.93
N CYS A 65 -12.59 -6.02 1.86
CA CYS A 65 -11.65 -6.29 0.80
C CYS A 65 -10.19 -6.04 1.20
N SER A 66 -9.27 -6.67 0.47
CA SER A 66 -7.84 -6.37 0.55
C SER A 66 -7.38 -5.28 -0.43
N GLY A 67 -8.29 -4.76 -1.25
CA GLY A 67 -8.00 -3.79 -2.30
C GLY A 67 -8.82 -4.05 -3.56
N THR A 68 -8.24 -3.70 -4.70
CA THR A 68 -8.81 -3.89 -6.04
C THR A 68 -7.98 -4.87 -6.84
N PRO A 69 -8.55 -5.60 -7.83
CA PRO A 69 -7.78 -6.59 -8.61
C PRO A 69 -6.58 -6.02 -9.37
N THR A 70 -6.57 -4.72 -9.58
CA THR A 70 -5.53 -3.98 -10.31
C THR A 70 -4.81 -2.97 -9.42
N ASP A 71 -4.82 -3.17 -8.09
CA ASP A 71 -4.07 -2.27 -7.21
C ASP A 71 -2.56 -2.35 -7.44
N ALA A 72 -1.87 -1.26 -7.12
CA ALA A 72 -0.44 -1.14 -7.30
C ALA A 72 0.22 -0.45 -6.11
N VAL A 73 1.43 -0.91 -5.76
CA VAL A 73 2.28 -0.31 -4.73
C VAL A 73 3.66 -0.06 -5.31
N CYS A 74 4.10 1.20 -5.25
CA CYS A 74 5.45 1.62 -5.60
C CYS A 74 6.14 2.23 -4.37
N VAL A 75 7.32 1.71 -4.04
CA VAL A 75 8.17 2.25 -2.98
C VAL A 75 9.40 2.86 -3.62
N ALA A 76 9.57 4.17 -3.49
CA ALA A 76 10.75 4.90 -3.89
C ALA A 76 11.60 5.18 -2.64
N ALA A 77 12.83 4.67 -2.61
CA ALA A 77 13.81 4.90 -1.54
C ALA A 77 14.99 5.71 -2.08
N ARG A 78 15.82 6.27 -1.18
CA ARG A 78 17.08 6.89 -1.63
C ARG A 78 18.03 5.83 -2.17
N VAL A 79 18.84 6.22 -3.15
CA VAL A 79 19.99 5.43 -3.59
C VAL A 79 21.01 5.40 -2.44
N PRO A 80 21.57 4.23 -2.08
CA PRO A 80 22.62 4.14 -1.07
C PRO A 80 23.82 5.04 -1.42
N THR A 81 24.37 5.72 -0.41
CA THR A 81 25.57 6.55 -0.54
C THR A 81 26.67 6.09 0.41
N PRO A 82 27.96 6.25 0.06
CA PRO A 82 29.05 5.93 0.97
C PRO A 82 28.88 6.63 2.32
N GLY A 83 29.01 5.87 3.42
CA GLY A 83 28.85 6.38 4.80
C GLY A 83 27.42 6.39 5.34
N ASP A 84 26.41 6.04 4.54
CA ASP A 84 25.01 5.90 4.98
C ASP A 84 24.48 4.50 4.61
N PRO A 85 24.61 3.50 5.50
CA PRO A 85 24.23 2.13 5.19
C PRO A 85 22.69 2.01 5.06
N PRO A 86 22.20 1.23 4.08
CA PRO A 86 20.77 1.03 3.90
C PRO A 86 20.15 0.31 5.11
N HIS A 87 18.91 0.67 5.44
CA HIS A 87 18.18 -0.06 6.47
C HIS A 87 17.78 -1.44 5.96
N ALA A 88 18.07 -2.47 6.75
CA ALA A 88 17.81 -3.87 6.41
C ALA A 88 16.34 -4.30 6.54
N PHE A 89 15.51 -3.49 7.22
CA PHE A 89 14.11 -3.83 7.49
C PHE A 89 13.18 -2.64 7.26
N ALA A 90 12.01 -2.92 6.70
CA ALA A 90 10.91 -1.96 6.58
C ALA A 90 9.55 -2.58 6.95
N GLY A 91 9.54 -3.63 7.77
CA GLY A 91 8.32 -4.23 8.33
C GLY A 91 7.60 -3.32 9.35
N PRO A 92 6.35 -3.59 9.75
CA PRO A 92 5.53 -2.68 10.56
C PRO A 92 6.12 -2.27 11.92
N ARG A 93 7.03 -3.08 12.48
CA ARG A 93 7.73 -2.80 13.75
C ARG A 93 9.10 -2.13 13.60
N SER A 94 9.63 -2.03 12.38
CA SER A 94 10.86 -1.30 12.10
C SER A 94 10.62 0.21 12.13
N LEU A 95 11.67 1.01 12.33
CA LEU A 95 11.57 2.47 12.40
C LEU A 95 10.86 3.05 11.16
N TRP A 96 11.33 2.70 9.96
CA TRP A 96 10.79 3.23 8.71
C TRP A 96 9.51 2.52 8.28
N GLY A 97 9.39 1.21 8.51
CA GLY A 97 8.16 0.49 8.21
C GLY A 97 6.96 0.96 9.05
N ALA A 98 7.14 1.22 10.34
CA ALA A 98 6.06 1.76 11.18
C ALA A 98 5.60 3.15 10.72
N ARG A 99 6.54 3.99 10.28
CA ARG A 99 6.24 5.32 9.71
C ARG A 99 5.51 5.22 8.39
N LEU A 100 5.97 4.35 7.50
CA LEU A 100 5.36 4.03 6.22
C LEU A 100 3.93 3.52 6.42
N ALA A 101 3.73 2.53 7.30
CA ALA A 101 2.42 1.96 7.60
C ALA A 101 1.41 3.04 8.02
N ARG A 102 1.76 3.87 9.01
CA ARG A 102 0.90 4.96 9.47
C ARG A 102 0.62 6.00 8.38
N ALA A 103 1.59 6.28 7.51
CA ALA A 103 1.40 7.21 6.41
C ALA A 103 0.46 6.65 5.33
N VAL A 104 0.64 5.38 4.95
CA VAL A 104 -0.22 4.68 3.98
C VAL A 104 -1.64 4.56 4.53
N HIS A 105 -1.81 4.09 5.76
CA HIS A 105 -3.12 3.95 6.40
C HIS A 105 -3.92 5.26 6.36
N ARG A 106 -3.31 6.37 6.83
CA ARG A 106 -3.96 7.69 6.79
C ARG A 106 -4.29 8.13 5.37
N ALA A 107 -3.33 7.99 4.45
CA ALA A 107 -3.53 8.42 3.07
C ALA A 107 -4.62 7.60 2.36
N THR A 108 -4.70 6.29 2.62
CA THR A 108 -5.79 5.43 2.13
C THR A 108 -7.11 5.89 2.71
N THR A 109 -7.20 6.11 4.02
CA THR A 109 -8.43 6.60 4.68
C THR A 109 -8.91 7.91 4.08
N THR A 110 -8.00 8.86 3.82
CA THR A 110 -8.34 10.15 3.20
C THR A 110 -8.73 10.02 1.73
N ALA A 111 -8.17 9.05 1.00
CA ALA A 111 -8.42 8.88 -0.43
C ALA A 111 -9.75 8.18 -0.74
N LEU A 112 -10.36 7.51 0.24
CA LEU A 112 -11.62 6.81 0.04
C LEU A 112 -12.75 7.80 -0.31
N PRO A 113 -13.65 7.43 -1.23
CA PRO A 113 -14.82 8.24 -1.52
C PRO A 113 -15.72 8.34 -0.28
N PRO A 114 -16.46 9.45 -0.10
CA PRO A 114 -17.45 9.56 0.95
C PRO A 114 -18.49 8.43 0.83
N ARG A 115 -19.03 8.03 1.98
CA ARG A 115 -20.08 7.01 2.08
C ARG A 115 -21.39 7.50 1.46
#